data_AF-A0A5N5UB01-F1
#
_entry.id   AF-A0A5N5UB01-F1
#
_cell.length_a   1.000
_cell.length_b   1.000
_cell.length_c   1.000
_cell.angle_alpha   90.00
_cell.angle_beta   90.00
_cell.angle_gamma   90.00
#
_symmetry.space_group_name_H-M   'P 1'
#
loop_
_entity.id
_entity.type
_entity.pdbx_description
1 polymer ?
#
loop_
_entity_poly.entity_id
_entity_poly.type
_entity_poly.pdbx_seq_one_letter_code
_entity_poly.pdbx_strand_id
1 'polypeptide(L)' 'MHTHALETAVTLYESDTYTLSMAAQQAGVEESRLVDCLARRGIDTTGAVPEDVKAAGRAAAD' A
#
# COMPACT_ATOMS: atom_id res chain seq x y z
N MET A 1 -10.91 16.45 -7.96
CA MET A 1 -9.75 15.68 -8.46
C MET A 1 -9.00 14.96 -7.32
N HIS A 2 -9.69 14.41 -6.30
CA HIS A 2 -9.03 13.72 -5.17
C HIS A 2 -9.08 12.19 -5.27
N THR A 3 -9.89 11.65 -6.18
CA THR A 3 -10.06 10.20 -6.36
C THR A 3 -8.80 9.54 -6.89
N HIS A 4 -8.14 10.17 -7.86
CA HIS A 4 -6.90 9.66 -8.46
C HIS A 4 -5.74 9.56 -7.46
N ALA A 5 -5.63 10.52 -6.54
CA ALA A 5 -4.63 10.47 -5.49
C ALA A 5 -4.83 9.24 -4.59
N LEU A 6 -6.08 8.95 -4.23
CA LEU A 6 -6.46 7.79 -3.43
C LEU A 6 -6.19 6.48 -4.17
N GLU A 7 -6.50 6.41 -5.46
CA GLU A 7 -6.18 5.24 -6.30
C GLU A 7 -4.66 5.00 -6.42
N THR A 8 -3.88 6.07 -6.56
CA THR A 8 -2.40 6.01 -6.57
C THR A 8 -1.88 5.48 -5.25
N ALA A 9 -2.37 5.99 -4.11
CA ALA A 9 -1.97 5.52 -2.79
C ALA A 9 -2.25 4.01 -2.61
N VAL A 10 -3.43 3.55 -3.05
CA VAL A 10 -3.78 2.12 -2.97
C VAL A 10 -2.87 1.28 -3.84
N THR A 11 -2.60 1.70 -5.08
CA THR A 11 -1.68 0.99 -5.98
C THR A 11 -0.26 0.89 -5.40
N LEU A 12 0.22 1.96 -4.78
CA LEU A 12 1.55 2.00 -4.13
C LEU A 12 1.62 1.08 -2.91
N TYR A 13 0.54 0.99 -2.14
CA TYR A 13 0.42 0.08 -1.01
C TYR A 13 0.33 -1.39 -1.47
N GLU A 14 -0.47 -1.69 -2.50
CA GLU A 14 -0.57 -3.04 -3.10
C GLU A 14 0.71 -3.50 -3.78
N SER A 15 1.57 -2.57 -4.22
CA SER A 15 2.89 -2.88 -4.76
C SER A 15 3.89 -3.33 -3.68
N ASP A 16 3.47 -3.41 -2.41
CA ASP A 16 4.26 -3.74 -1.21
C ASP A 16 5.55 -2.92 -1.06
N THR A 17 5.67 -1.84 -1.83
CA THR A 17 6.87 -1.00 -1.92
C THR A 17 6.85 0.09 -0.85
N TYR A 18 5.67 0.44 -0.35
CA TYR A 18 5.46 1.52 0.59
C TYR A 18 4.55 1.10 1.74
N THR A 19 4.90 1.51 2.95
CA THR A 19 4.00 1.44 4.11
C THR A 19 2.83 2.39 3.92
N LEU A 20 1.72 2.12 4.63
CA LEU A 20 0.49 2.92 4.61
C LEU A 20 0.75 4.44 4.68
N SER A 21 1.56 4.89 5.65
CA SER A 21 1.88 6.30 5.84
C SER A 21 2.70 6.91 4.69
N MET A 22 3.56 6.12 4.04
CA MET A 22 4.33 6.59 2.88
C MET A 22 3.44 6.68 1.64
N ALA A 23 2.59 5.68 1.40
CA ALA A 23 1.63 5.71 0.30
C ALA A 23 0.66 6.89 0.41
N ALA A 24 0.18 7.19 1.62
CA ALA A 24 -0.67 8.34 1.90
C ALA A 24 0.05 9.68 1.62
N GLN A 25 1.27 9.85 2.14
CA GLN A 25 2.07 11.05 1.90
C GLN A 25 2.44 11.25 0.43
N GLN A 26 2.82 10.17 -0.27
CA GLN A 26 3.20 10.22 -1.69
C GLN A 26 2.02 10.64 -2.59
N ALA A 27 0.81 10.21 -2.23
CA ALA A 27 -0.41 10.62 -2.89
C ALA A 27 -0.95 11.99 -2.41
N GLY A 28 -0.42 12.54 -1.33
CA GLY A 28 -0.96 13.76 -0.71
C GLY A 28 -2.38 13.57 -0.15
N VAL A 29 -2.70 12.37 0.33
CA VAL A 29 -3.98 12.05 0.98
C VAL A 29 -3.79 11.78 2.45
N GLU A 30 -4.86 11.92 3.22
CA GLU A 30 -4.84 11.54 4.63
C GLU A 30 -4.81 10.02 4.78
N GLU A 31 -3.99 9.55 5.71
CA GLU A 31 -3.86 8.12 6.04
C GLU A 31 -5.21 7.49 6.39
N SER A 32 -6.04 8.17 7.20
CA SER A 32 -7.39 7.69 7.55
C SER A 32 -8.29 7.44 6.33
N ARG A 33 -8.14 8.25 5.27
CA ARG A 33 -8.88 8.04 4.02
C ARG A 33 -8.35 6.85 3.23
N LEU A 34 -7.04 6.65 3.24
CA LEU A 34 -6.42 5.48 2.62
C LEU A 34 -6.87 4.20 3.33
N VAL A 35 -6.88 4.18 4.67
CA VAL A 35 -7.38 3.06 5.47
C VAL A 35 -8.84 2.75 5.17
N ASP A 36 -9.73 3.75 5.16
CA ASP A 36 -11.15 3.54 4.81
C ASP A 36 -11.31 2.97 3.39
N CYS A 37 -10.47 3.40 2.44
CA CYS A 37 -10.53 2.89 1.08
C CYS A 37 -10.01 1.44 0.97
N LEU A 38 -8.92 1.11 1.66
CA LEU A 38 -8.36 -0.24 1.72
C LEU A 38 -9.32 -1.19 2.43
N ALA A 39 -9.90 -0.77 3.56
CA ALA A 39 -10.90 -1.55 4.30
C ALA A 39 -12.14 -1.84 3.46
N ARG A 40 -12.64 -0.87 2.67
CA ARG A 40 -13.75 -1.09 1.74
C ARG A 40 -13.43 -2.06 0.61
N ARG A 41 -12.15 -2.15 0.23
CA ARG A 41 -11.64 -3.12 -0.76
C ARG A 41 -11.34 -4.48 -0.15
N GLY A 42 -11.38 -4.61 1.18
CA GLY A 42 -11.00 -5.82 1.90
C GLY A 42 -9.49 -6.04 1.98
N ILE A 43 -8.69 -4.99 1.81
CA ILE A 43 -7.23 -5.04 1.92
C ILE A 43 -6.86 -4.79 3.38
N ASP A 44 -6.14 -5.75 3.97
CA ASP A 44 -5.82 -5.75 5.39
C ASP A 44 -4.66 -4.79 5.70
N THR A 45 -4.98 -3.62 6.27
CA THR A 45 -3.99 -2.59 6.60
C THR A 45 -3.12 -2.94 7.81
N THR A 46 -3.51 -3.96 8.59
CA THR A 46 -2.82 -4.38 9.81
C THR A 46 -1.55 -5.22 9.50
N GLY A 47 -1.41 -5.73 8.28
CA GLY A 47 -0.35 -6.67 7.89
C GLY A 47 0.86 -6.07 7.14
N ALA A 48 0.98 -4.76 6.96
CA ALA A 48 2.12 -4.15 6.24
C ALA A 48 3.43 -4.08 7.07
N VAL A 49 3.64 -5.05 7.96
CA VAL A 49 4.98 -5.48 8.31
C VAL A 49 5.23 -6.75 7.48
N PRO A 50 6.04 -6.68 6.42
CA PRO A 50 6.24 -7.85 5.59
C PRO A 50 7.05 -8.88 6.38
N GLU A 51 6.36 -9.85 6.99
CA GLU A 51 7.02 -11.11 7.37
C GLU A 51 7.35 -11.96 6.11
N ASP A 52 6.85 -11.58 4.92
CA ASP A 52 7.02 -12.34 3.66
C ASP A 52 8.02 -11.74 2.64
N VAL A 53 8.59 -10.54 2.85
CA VAL A 53 9.65 -10.00 1.95
C VAL A 53 10.96 -10.82 2.04
N LYS A 54 11.05 -11.81 2.95
CA LYS A 54 12.16 -12.76 2.96
C LYS A 54 12.05 -13.88 1.92
N ALA A 55 10.89 -14.09 1.28
CA ALA A 55 10.67 -15.18 0.33
C ALA A 55 10.72 -14.76 -1.15
N ALA A 56 10.26 -13.55 -1.50
CA ALA A 56 10.16 -13.11 -2.90
C ALA A 56 11.48 -12.65 -3.55
N GLY A 57 12.54 -12.43 -2.77
CA GLY A 57 13.86 -11.97 -3.26
C GLY A 57 14.78 -13.05 -3.84
N ARG A 58 14.33 -14.30 -4.05
CA ARG A 58 15.20 -15.42 -4.45
C ARG A 58 14.89 -16.06 -5.82
N ALA A 59 14.05 -15.44 -6.64
CA ALA A 59 13.72 -15.91 -7.99
C ALA A 59 14.34 -15.09 -9.14
N ALA A 60 15.40 -14.32 -8.88
CA ALA A 60 16.25 -13.70 -9.90
C ALA A 60 17.66 -14.29 -9.84
N ALA A 61 17.74 -15.59 -10.14
CA ALA A 61 18.97 -16.26 -10.55
C ALA A 61 18.56 -17.47 -11.41
N ASP A 62 18.35 -17.23 -12.70
CA ASP A 62 18.68 -18.17 -13.78
C ASP A 62 18.94 -17.36 -15.06
#